data_AF-A0AAD8CPE1-F1
#
_entry.id   AF-A0AAD8CPE1-F1
#
_cell.length_a   1.000
_cell.length_b   1.000
_cell.length_c   1.000
_cell.angle_alpha   90.00
_cell.angle_beta   90.00
_cell.angle_gamma   90.00
#
_symmetry.space_group_name_H-M   'P 1'
#
loop_
_entity.id
_entity.type
_entity.pdbx_description
1 polymer ?
#
loop_
_entity_poly.entity_id
_entity_poly.type
_entity_poly.pdbx_seq_one_letter_code
_entity_poly.pdbx_strand_id
1 'polypeptide(L)'
;MEGHGVLDSGAYRESGQLILGHNASPHSICDVCNKYWVLIGLDRYRPELTAMMLHPLNISQQVTLLISTYIPQSNPGSGQLVVLGIKGTNYFLSCSGQSNSPVLKLETVVEPAKSLKTISQSSDAARFLFYKRDSNITSSFESFLFPGWFISNDRNKERMRVAMCNGTKDPRRVTEFYLSRITNSVMTPDACPV
;
A
#
# COMPACT_ATOMS: atom_id res chain seq x y z
N MET A 1 2.59 -48.74 30.34
CA MET A 1 1.65 -47.61 30.24
C MET A 1 2.49 -46.36 30.43
N GLU A 2 3.36 -46.09 29.46
CA GLU A 2 3.12 -45.16 28.35
C GLU A 2 3.14 -43.71 28.83
N GLY A 3 4.24 -43.04 28.46
CA GLY A 3 4.56 -41.68 28.84
C GLY A 3 3.64 -40.68 28.17
N HIS A 4 3.23 -39.68 28.95
CA HIS A 4 2.60 -38.48 28.42
C HIS A 4 3.70 -37.59 27.84
N GLY A 5 3.93 -37.77 26.54
CA GLY A 5 4.65 -36.79 25.73
C GLY A 5 3.88 -35.49 25.73
N VAL A 6 4.44 -34.47 26.37
CA VAL A 6 4.06 -33.08 26.16
C VAL A 6 4.40 -32.78 24.70
N LEU A 7 3.38 -32.64 23.86
CA LEU A 7 3.55 -32.09 22.52
C LEU A 7 3.94 -30.62 22.68
N ASP A 8 5.23 -30.36 22.54
CA ASP A 8 5.77 -29.04 22.25
C ASP A 8 5.18 -28.59 20.90
N SER A 9 4.12 -27.77 20.96
CA SER A 9 3.54 -27.15 19.77
C SER A 9 4.54 -26.14 19.25
N GLY A 10 5.46 -26.61 18.40
CA GLY A 10 6.45 -25.80 17.73
C GLY A 10 5.81 -24.56 17.15
N ALA A 11 6.35 -23.40 17.53
CA ALA A 11 6.02 -22.12 16.95
C ALA A 11 6.35 -22.16 15.45
N TYR A 12 5.36 -22.49 14.62
CA TYR A 12 5.44 -22.30 13.18
C TYR A 12 5.63 -20.80 12.93
N ARG A 13 6.85 -20.41 12.58
CA ARG A 13 7.18 -19.03 12.22
C ARG A 13 6.66 -18.80 10.80
N GLU A 14 5.42 -18.36 10.67
CA GLU A 14 4.83 -17.91 9.40
C GLU A 14 5.49 -16.57 8.98
N SER A 15 6.73 -16.66 8.51
CA SER A 15 7.49 -15.54 7.97
C SER A 15 7.66 -15.71 6.48
N GLY A 16 7.16 -14.75 5.71
CA GLY A 16 7.40 -14.65 4.27
C GLY A 16 8.55 -13.70 3.96
N GLN A 17 8.89 -13.64 2.69
CA GLN A 17 9.99 -12.80 2.21
C GLN A 17 9.46 -11.71 1.30
N LEU A 18 9.86 -10.47 1.59
CA LEU A 18 9.69 -9.35 0.68
C LEU A 18 10.83 -9.35 -0.32
N ILE A 19 10.51 -9.30 -1.60
CA ILE A 19 11.51 -9.20 -2.66
C ILE A 19 11.80 -7.71 -2.92
N LEU A 20 12.55 -7.08 -2.01
CA LEU A 20 13.00 -5.71 -2.20
C LEU A 20 14.20 -5.66 -3.14
N GLY A 21 14.14 -4.78 -4.15
CA GLY A 21 15.29 -4.38 -4.96
C GLY A 21 15.25 -4.77 -6.44
N HIS A 22 14.56 -5.85 -6.83
CA HIS A 22 14.44 -6.26 -8.25
C HIS A 22 13.01 -6.35 -8.78
N ASN A 23 12.00 -6.49 -7.89
CA ASN A 23 10.59 -6.55 -8.28
C ASN A 23 9.75 -5.36 -7.76
N ALA A 24 10.37 -4.37 -7.10
CA ALA A 24 9.71 -3.12 -6.78
C ALA A 24 9.41 -2.38 -8.09
N SER A 25 8.14 -2.36 -8.47
CA SER A 25 7.71 -1.83 -9.76
C SER A 25 7.19 -0.40 -9.58
N PRO A 26 7.83 0.61 -10.19
CA PRO A 26 7.37 1.98 -10.11
C PRO A 26 6.11 2.15 -10.95
N HIS A 27 5.09 2.77 -10.36
CA HIS A 27 3.83 3.06 -11.02
C HIS A 27 3.43 4.52 -10.78
N SER A 28 2.85 5.15 -11.79
CA SER A 28 1.93 6.26 -11.53
C SER A 28 0.63 5.70 -10.95
N ILE A 29 -0.07 6.51 -10.17
CA ILE A 29 -1.32 6.14 -9.54
C ILE A 29 -2.32 7.29 -9.60
N CYS A 30 -3.54 6.95 -9.99
CA CYS A 30 -4.68 7.83 -9.86
C CYS A 30 -5.96 7.04 -9.65
N ASP A 31 -6.98 7.69 -9.08
CA ASP A 31 -8.28 7.07 -8.90
C ASP A 31 -9.17 7.20 -10.15
N VAL A 32 -10.31 6.51 -10.15
CA VAL A 32 -11.31 6.57 -11.24
C VAL A 32 -11.98 7.94 -11.43
N CYS A 33 -11.63 8.93 -10.60
CA CYS A 33 -12.07 10.31 -10.71
C CYS A 33 -10.92 11.24 -11.15
N ASN A 34 -9.84 10.70 -11.71
CA ASN A 34 -8.66 11.43 -12.18
C ASN A 34 -7.93 12.24 -11.10
N LYS A 35 -8.03 11.82 -9.83
CA LYS A 35 -7.20 12.39 -8.75
C LYS A 35 -5.93 11.59 -8.58
N TYR A 36 -4.81 12.31 -8.60
CA TYR A 36 -3.48 11.79 -8.37
C TYR A 36 -3.12 11.87 -6.89
N TRP A 37 -2.25 10.97 -6.45
CA TRP A 37 -1.64 11.09 -5.14
C TRP A 37 -0.46 12.06 -5.18
N VAL A 38 -0.44 13.01 -4.24
CA VAL A 38 0.61 14.02 -4.09
C VAL A 38 1.07 14.04 -2.64
N LEU A 39 2.39 14.06 -2.46
CA LEU A 39 3.02 14.17 -1.16
C LEU A 39 3.22 15.66 -0.82
N ILE A 40 2.50 16.15 0.19
CA ILE A 40 2.54 17.56 0.60
C ILE A 40 3.34 17.69 1.90
N GLY A 41 4.04 18.82 2.05
CA GLY A 41 4.66 19.21 3.31
C GLY A 41 5.97 18.47 3.61
N LEU A 42 6.75 18.14 2.57
CA LEU A 42 8.09 17.56 2.72
C LEU A 42 9.07 18.46 3.49
N ASP A 43 8.84 19.77 3.45
CA ASP A 43 9.54 20.79 4.21
C ASP A 43 9.10 20.85 5.68
N ARG A 44 8.06 20.10 6.05
CA ARG A 44 7.47 20.09 7.40
C ARG A 44 7.74 18.76 8.08
N TYR A 45 7.68 18.77 9.41
CA TYR A 45 7.88 17.57 10.25
C TYR A 45 6.85 16.44 10.03
N ARG A 46 5.76 16.68 9.28
CA ARG A 46 4.67 15.73 9.05
C ARG A 46 4.17 15.82 7.61
N PRO A 47 4.82 15.13 6.66
CA PRO A 47 4.33 15.09 5.30
C PRO A 47 3.06 14.25 5.22
N GLU A 48 2.23 14.55 4.22
CA GLU A 48 0.90 13.97 4.08
C GLU A 48 0.64 13.56 2.64
N LEU A 49 0.12 12.36 2.46
CA LEU A 49 -0.31 11.86 1.16
C LEU A 49 -1.75 12.33 0.92
N THR A 50 -1.95 13.11 -0.13
CA THR A 50 -3.25 13.71 -0.48
C THR A 50 -3.66 13.33 -1.89
N ALA A 51 -4.96 13.28 -2.15
CA ALA A 51 -5.51 13.04 -3.48
C ALA A 51 -6.05 14.35 -4.07
N MET A 52 -5.62 14.69 -5.28
CA MET A 52 -6.16 15.83 -6.02
C MET A 52 -6.01 15.70 -7.53
N MET A 53 -6.87 16.38 -8.27
CA MET A 53 -6.65 16.61 -9.70
C MET A 53 -5.41 17.48 -9.91
N LEU A 54 -4.59 17.11 -10.88
CA LEU A 54 -3.41 17.87 -11.28
C LEU A 54 -3.63 18.49 -12.65
N HIS A 55 -3.25 19.76 -12.77
CA HIS A 55 -3.12 20.39 -14.08
C HIS A 55 -1.93 19.77 -14.83
N PRO A 56 -1.97 19.62 -16.17
CA PRO A 56 -0.87 19.01 -16.95
C PRO A 56 0.51 19.60 -16.66
N LEU A 57 0.59 20.92 -16.43
CA LEU A 57 1.85 21.61 -16.08
C LEU A 57 2.44 21.18 -14.73
N ASN A 58 1.64 20.61 -13.84
CA ASN A 58 2.02 20.20 -12.49
C ASN A 58 1.94 18.68 -12.31
N ILE A 59 1.82 17.91 -13.39
CA ILE A 59 1.67 16.45 -13.35
C ILE A 59 2.90 15.74 -12.74
N SER A 60 4.06 16.40 -12.77
CA SER A 60 5.30 15.94 -12.16
C SER A 60 5.26 15.90 -10.63
N GLN A 61 4.27 16.54 -9.99
CA GLN A 61 4.07 16.51 -8.54
C GLN A 61 3.42 15.21 -8.05
N GLN A 62 2.88 14.39 -8.97
CA GLN A 62 2.32 13.09 -8.58
C GLN A 62 3.41 12.20 -8.00
N VAL A 63 3.05 11.42 -6.99
CA VAL A 63 3.97 10.42 -6.44
C VAL A 63 4.18 9.29 -7.44
N THR A 64 5.39 8.74 -7.47
CA THR A 64 5.62 7.41 -8.05
C THR A 64 5.54 6.38 -6.93
N LEU A 65 4.59 5.45 -7.04
CA LEU A 65 4.38 4.38 -6.08
C LEU A 65 5.31 3.21 -6.41
N LEU A 66 6.14 2.79 -5.45
CA LEU A 66 6.91 1.56 -5.51
C LEU A 66 6.07 0.43 -4.92
N ILE A 67 5.62 -0.48 -5.79
CA ILE A 67 4.85 -1.66 -5.39
C ILE A 67 5.82 -2.84 -5.31
N SER A 68 6.07 -3.35 -4.11
CA SER A 68 6.97 -4.47 -3.86
C SER A 68 6.20 -5.71 -3.44
N THR A 69 6.33 -6.81 -4.20
CA THR A 69 5.66 -8.07 -3.89
C THR A 69 6.26 -8.76 -2.67
N TYR A 70 5.39 -9.17 -1.76
CA TYR A 70 5.68 -10.03 -0.63
C TYR A 70 5.20 -11.44 -0.94
N ILE A 71 6.08 -12.43 -0.78
CA ILE A 71 5.75 -13.85 -0.97
C ILE A 71 5.63 -14.48 0.42
N PRO A 72 4.40 -14.77 0.89
CA PRO A 72 4.20 -15.50 2.13
C PRO A 72 4.54 -16.99 1.94
N GLN A 73 4.86 -17.69 3.03
CA GLN A 73 4.96 -19.15 3.04
C GLN A 73 3.59 -19.82 2.87
N SER A 74 2.56 -19.24 3.49
CA SER A 74 1.16 -19.58 3.35
C SER A 74 0.40 -18.31 2.95
N ASN A 75 -0.24 -18.29 1.77
CA ASN A 75 -1.06 -17.14 1.38
C ASN A 75 -2.44 -17.26 2.02
N PRO A 76 -2.81 -16.41 3.01
CA PRO A 76 -4.05 -16.62 3.75
C PRO A 76 -5.28 -16.02 3.05
N GLY A 77 -5.12 -15.42 1.86
CA GLY A 77 -6.21 -14.76 1.15
C GLY A 77 -6.06 -14.71 -0.37
N SER A 78 -7.14 -14.31 -1.05
CA SER A 78 -7.18 -14.12 -2.49
C SER A 78 -6.66 -12.72 -2.85
N GLY A 79 -5.36 -12.61 -3.08
CA GLY A 79 -4.70 -11.37 -3.52
C GLY A 79 -3.18 -11.48 -3.50
N GLN A 80 -2.52 -10.55 -4.19
CA GLN A 80 -1.06 -10.42 -4.10
C GLN A 80 -0.72 -9.55 -2.89
N LEU A 81 0.06 -10.07 -1.95
CA LEU A 81 0.58 -9.25 -0.86
C LEU A 81 1.66 -8.31 -1.37
N VAL A 82 1.52 -7.03 -1.04
CA VAL A 82 2.44 -5.98 -1.45
C VAL A 82 2.78 -5.05 -0.28
N VAL A 83 3.95 -4.42 -0.39
CA VAL A 83 4.35 -3.26 0.39
C VAL A 83 4.42 -2.05 -0.54
N LEU A 84 3.91 -0.92 -0.06
CA LEU A 84 3.75 0.31 -0.83
C LEU A 84 4.69 1.39 -0.31
N GLY A 85 5.69 1.77 -1.12
CA GLY A 85 6.64 2.84 -0.81
C GLY A 85 6.53 4.03 -1.76
N ILE A 86 6.96 5.20 -1.34
CA ILE A 86 7.03 6.39 -2.21
C ILE A 86 8.44 6.53 -2.78
N LYS A 87 8.59 6.45 -4.11
CA LYS A 87 9.88 6.53 -4.81
C LYS A 87 10.62 7.82 -4.44
N GLY A 88 11.94 7.71 -4.24
CA GLY A 88 12.78 8.86 -3.89
C GLY A 88 12.69 9.27 -2.42
N THR A 89 11.98 8.51 -1.58
CA THR A 89 11.84 8.77 -0.15
C THR A 89 12.01 7.46 0.65
N ASN A 90 12.06 7.58 1.98
CA ASN A 90 11.98 6.44 2.90
C ASN A 90 10.55 6.26 3.47
N TYR A 91 9.54 6.83 2.83
CA TYR A 91 8.15 6.76 3.28
C TYR A 91 7.44 5.53 2.74
N PHE A 92 6.78 4.80 3.63
CA PHE A 92 5.98 3.62 3.33
C PHE A 92 4.57 3.77 3.91
N LEU A 93 3.59 3.24 3.20
CA LEU A 93 2.22 3.22 3.68
C LEU A 93 2.08 2.08 4.69
N SER A 94 1.42 2.37 5.81
CA SER A 94 1.06 1.38 6.81
C SER A 94 -0.38 1.57 7.26
N CYS A 95 -0.98 0.50 7.78
CA CYS A 95 -2.33 0.50 8.31
C CYS A 95 -2.29 0.06 9.77
N SER A 96 -2.67 0.95 10.69
CA SER A 96 -2.70 0.65 12.13
C SER A 96 -3.86 1.39 12.80
N GLY A 97 -4.23 0.97 14.01
CA GLY A 97 -5.36 1.56 14.73
C GLY A 97 -6.22 0.48 15.38
N GLN A 98 -7.47 0.82 15.64
CA GLN A 98 -8.44 -0.11 16.20
C GLN A 98 -9.15 -0.87 15.06
N SER A 99 -9.67 -2.06 15.35
CA SER A 99 -10.31 -2.94 14.36
C SER A 99 -11.46 -2.28 13.58
N ASN A 100 -12.19 -1.36 14.20
CA ASN A 100 -13.31 -0.62 13.61
C ASN A 100 -12.93 0.75 13.03
N SER A 101 -11.68 1.18 13.21
CA SER A 101 -11.20 2.49 12.77
C SER A 101 -9.69 2.43 12.49
N PRO A 102 -9.26 1.61 11.51
CA PRO A 102 -7.89 1.61 11.06
C PRO A 102 -7.57 2.91 10.33
N VAL A 103 -6.31 3.33 10.46
CA VAL A 103 -5.80 4.58 9.91
C VAL A 103 -4.63 4.29 9.00
N LEU A 104 -4.70 4.86 7.79
CA LEU A 104 -3.57 4.86 6.87
C LEU A 104 -2.55 5.88 7.36
N LYS A 105 -1.30 5.45 7.50
CA LYS A 105 -0.19 6.30 7.91
C LYS A 105 0.92 6.27 6.87
N LEU A 106 1.70 7.34 6.89
CA LEU A 106 2.95 7.42 6.16
C LEU A 106 4.09 7.33 7.20
N GLU A 107 4.85 6.24 7.17
CA GLU A 107 5.92 5.96 8.12
C GLU A 107 7.29 6.01 7.45
N THR A 108 8.26 6.65 8.10
CA THR A 108 9.66 6.57 7.69
C THR A 108 10.23 5.21 8.10
N VAL A 109 10.78 4.47 7.16
CA VAL A 109 11.47 3.20 7.42
C VAL A 109 12.97 3.38 7.19
N VAL A 110 13.75 3.18 8.24
CA VAL A 110 15.21 3.18 8.15
C VAL A 110 15.67 1.86 7.52
N GLU A 111 16.57 1.93 6.54
CA GLU A 111 17.08 0.77 5.78
C GLU A 111 15.96 -0.19 5.33
N PRO A 112 15.03 0.22 4.43
CA PRO A 112 13.89 -0.62 4.05
C PRO A 112 14.29 -2.01 3.54
N ALA A 113 15.38 -2.08 2.77
CA ALA A 113 15.96 -3.31 2.25
C ALA A 113 16.39 -4.33 3.31
N LYS A 114 16.52 -3.90 4.57
CA LYS A 114 16.81 -4.74 5.73
C LYS A 114 15.55 -4.90 6.59
N SER A 115 14.92 -3.79 6.96
CA SER A 115 13.80 -3.75 7.93
C SER A 115 12.52 -4.39 7.42
N LEU A 116 12.28 -4.40 6.11
CA LEU A 116 11.09 -4.98 5.49
C LEU A 116 11.39 -6.24 4.68
N LYS A 117 12.65 -6.68 4.60
CA LYS A 117 13.08 -7.85 3.80
C LYS A 117 12.33 -9.12 4.18
N THR A 118 12.06 -9.30 5.46
CA THR A 118 11.32 -10.43 6.00
C THR A 118 10.29 -9.87 6.94
N ILE A 119 9.03 -10.09 6.61
CA ILE A 119 7.90 -9.70 7.46
C ILE A 119 7.33 -11.00 8.00
N SER A 120 7.11 -11.07 9.30
CA SER A 120 6.29 -12.15 9.86
C SER A 120 4.86 -11.66 9.94
N GLN A 121 3.90 -12.51 9.59
CA GLN A 121 2.49 -12.12 9.58
C GLN A 121 1.97 -11.74 10.97
N SER A 122 2.63 -12.19 12.03
CA SER A 122 2.33 -11.84 13.42
C SER A 122 3.18 -10.70 13.99
N SER A 123 4.15 -10.17 13.23
CA SER A 123 4.98 -9.06 13.70
C SER A 123 4.32 -7.71 13.44
N ASP A 124 4.76 -6.69 14.19
CA ASP A 124 4.34 -5.30 14.00
C ASP A 124 4.55 -4.82 12.55
N ALA A 125 5.54 -5.36 11.83
CA ALA A 125 5.79 -5.04 10.42
C ALA A 125 4.67 -5.50 9.46
N ALA A 126 3.78 -6.40 9.88
CA ALA A 126 2.63 -6.82 9.08
C ALA A 126 1.67 -5.66 8.73
N ARG A 127 1.73 -4.54 9.48
CA ARG A 127 0.98 -3.31 9.17
C ARG A 127 1.31 -2.67 7.82
N PHE A 128 2.48 -2.99 7.24
CA PHE A 128 2.90 -2.51 5.93
C PHE A 128 2.36 -3.38 4.78
N LEU A 129 1.74 -4.53 5.08
CA LEU A 129 1.20 -5.43 4.08
C LEU A 129 -0.20 -5.01 3.65
N PHE A 130 -0.41 -5.02 2.35
CA PHE A 130 -1.71 -4.83 1.72
C PHE A 130 -1.95 -5.95 0.71
N TYR A 131 -3.18 -6.46 0.65
CA TYR A 131 -3.61 -7.23 -0.50
C TYR A 131 -3.89 -6.29 -1.67
N LYS A 132 -3.07 -6.39 -2.71
CA LYS A 132 -3.38 -5.84 -4.03
C LYS A 132 -4.30 -6.83 -4.75
N ARG A 133 -5.46 -6.34 -5.18
CA ARG A 133 -6.36 -7.07 -6.06
C ARG A 133 -6.55 -6.30 -7.35
N ASP A 134 -6.30 -6.96 -8.45
CA ASP A 134 -6.54 -6.42 -9.78
C ASP A 134 -7.94 -6.80 -10.23
N SER A 135 -8.66 -5.79 -10.71
CA SER A 135 -9.83 -5.96 -11.56
C SER A 135 -9.38 -5.94 -13.03
N ASN A 136 -10.32 -5.82 -13.98
CA ASN A 136 -9.96 -5.75 -15.40
C ASN A 136 -9.02 -4.57 -15.73
N ILE A 137 -9.23 -3.39 -15.13
CA ILE A 137 -8.47 -2.18 -15.49
C ILE A 137 -7.98 -1.37 -14.28
N THR A 138 -8.48 -1.66 -13.07
CA THR A 138 -8.10 -0.98 -11.83
C THR A 138 -7.50 -1.95 -10.82
N SER A 139 -6.81 -1.41 -9.84
CA SER A 139 -6.37 -2.14 -8.66
C SER A 139 -7.02 -1.57 -7.40
N SER A 140 -7.20 -2.42 -6.39
CA SER A 140 -7.55 -2.03 -5.03
C SER A 140 -6.50 -2.54 -4.04
N PHE A 141 -6.39 -1.86 -2.91
CA PHE A 141 -5.44 -2.19 -1.85
C PHE A 141 -6.18 -2.35 -0.53
N GLU A 142 -6.35 -3.58 -0.08
CA GLU A 142 -6.95 -3.90 1.22
C GLU A 142 -5.86 -4.08 2.27
N SER A 143 -6.09 -3.64 3.50
CA SER A 143 -5.17 -3.89 4.60
C SER A 143 -5.08 -5.39 4.94
N PHE A 144 -3.85 -5.89 5.14
CA PHE A 144 -3.63 -7.25 5.62
C PHE A 144 -4.19 -7.46 7.04
N LEU A 145 -3.93 -6.52 7.96
CA LEU A 145 -4.33 -6.62 9.37
C LEU A 145 -5.81 -6.29 9.61
N PHE A 146 -6.44 -5.56 8.69
CA PHE A 146 -7.82 -5.10 8.82
C PHE A 146 -8.64 -5.50 7.59
N PRO A 147 -9.07 -6.78 7.48
CA PRO A 147 -9.93 -7.23 6.40
C PRO A 147 -11.20 -6.38 6.27
N GLY A 148 -11.62 -6.12 5.04
CA GLY A 148 -12.70 -5.21 4.65
C GLY A 148 -12.32 -3.74 4.56
N TRP A 149 -11.10 -3.36 4.96
CA TRP A 149 -10.62 -1.98 4.90
C TRP A 149 -9.66 -1.73 3.75
N PHE A 150 -9.98 -0.73 2.93
CA PHE A 150 -9.28 -0.42 1.70
C PHE A 150 -8.66 0.98 1.76
N ILE A 151 -7.52 1.15 1.11
CA ILE A 151 -7.01 2.48 0.79
C ILE A 151 -8.03 3.18 -0.11
N SER A 152 -8.30 4.45 0.18
CA SER A 152 -9.34 5.22 -0.46
C SER A 152 -9.04 6.71 -0.56
N ASN A 153 -9.62 7.34 -1.57
CA ASN A 153 -9.70 8.78 -1.72
C ASN A 153 -11.13 9.27 -1.38
N ASP A 154 -11.27 10.55 -1.03
CA ASP A 154 -12.58 11.20 -1.05
C ASP A 154 -13.01 11.39 -2.51
N ARG A 155 -14.22 10.99 -2.87
CA ARG A 155 -14.73 11.07 -4.23
C ARG A 155 -14.94 12.52 -4.67
N ASN A 156 -15.49 13.34 -3.78
CA ASN A 156 -16.10 14.62 -4.12
C ASN A 156 -15.26 15.83 -3.68
N LYS A 157 -14.28 15.62 -2.80
CA LYS A 157 -13.42 16.69 -2.27
C LYS A 157 -11.99 16.55 -2.76
N GLU A 158 -11.43 17.68 -3.18
CA GLU A 158 -10.04 17.82 -3.58
C GLU A 158 -9.13 18.01 -2.36
N ARG A 159 -7.85 17.63 -2.52
CA ARG A 159 -6.78 17.82 -1.52
C ARG A 159 -7.06 17.18 -0.17
N MET A 160 -7.85 16.12 -0.18
CA MET A 160 -8.11 15.31 1.01
C MET A 160 -7.01 14.27 1.21
N ARG A 161 -6.70 13.95 2.46
CA ARG A 161 -5.75 12.88 2.79
C ARG A 161 -6.25 11.55 2.23
N VAL A 162 -5.33 10.78 1.66
CA VAL A 162 -5.56 9.36 1.34
C VAL A 162 -5.78 8.63 2.67
N ALA A 163 -6.81 7.79 2.74
CA ALA A 163 -7.28 7.22 4.00
C ALA A 163 -7.72 5.77 3.85
N MET A 164 -7.98 5.09 4.97
CA MET A 164 -8.69 3.80 4.96
C MET A 164 -10.21 4.04 4.96
N CYS A 165 -10.96 3.20 4.24
CA CYS A 165 -12.41 3.11 4.39
C CYS A 165 -12.86 1.65 4.43
N ASN A 166 -14.01 1.41 5.05
CA ASN A 166 -14.67 0.11 4.96
C ASN A 166 -15.33 -0.03 3.58
N GLY A 167 -14.86 -0.98 2.77
CA GLY A 167 -15.11 -1.06 1.32
C GLY A 167 -16.56 -1.30 0.89
N THR A 168 -17.49 -1.48 1.83
CA THR A 168 -18.90 -1.80 1.54
C THR A 168 -19.87 -0.69 1.93
N LYS A 169 -19.41 0.48 2.40
CA LYS A 169 -20.28 1.39 3.18
C LYS A 169 -20.37 2.84 2.74
N ASP A 170 -19.46 3.36 1.92
CA ASP A 170 -19.43 4.81 1.64
C ASP A 170 -19.25 5.15 0.15
N PRO A 171 -20.30 5.60 -0.56
CA PRO A 171 -20.19 6.00 -1.97
C PRO A 171 -19.34 7.27 -2.17
N ARG A 172 -18.99 7.96 -1.09
CA ARG A 172 -18.07 9.11 -1.12
C ARG A 172 -16.60 8.66 -1.09
N ARG A 173 -16.33 7.36 -1.04
CA ARG A 173 -14.97 6.80 -1.06
C ARG A 173 -14.70 6.08 -2.36
N VAL A 174 -13.53 6.30 -2.92
CA VAL A 174 -13.04 5.61 -4.12
C VAL A 174 -11.90 4.71 -3.70
N THR A 175 -12.01 3.41 -3.99
CA THR A 175 -11.03 2.36 -3.63
C THR A 175 -10.36 1.72 -4.85
N GLU A 176 -10.68 2.22 -6.03
CA GLU A 176 -10.22 1.70 -7.31
C GLU A 176 -9.24 2.70 -7.94
N PHE A 177 -8.07 2.20 -8.32
CA PHE A 177 -6.97 3.00 -8.81
C PHE A 177 -6.45 2.46 -10.13
N TYR A 178 -6.21 3.33 -11.09
CA TYR A 178 -5.41 3.02 -12.26
C TYR A 178 -3.93 3.03 -11.88
N LEU A 179 -3.20 2.01 -12.33
CA LEU A 179 -1.77 1.89 -12.14
C LEU A 179 -1.09 1.76 -13.50
N SER A 180 -0.26 2.73 -13.86
CA SER A 180 0.55 2.66 -15.09
C SER A 180 2.00 2.41 -14.72
N ARG A 181 2.55 1.29 -15.18
CA ARG A 181 3.95 0.91 -14.90
C ARG A 181 4.90 1.87 -15.61
N ILE A 182 5.80 2.49 -14.86
CA ILE A 182 6.82 3.37 -15.40
C ILE A 182 8.03 2.52 -15.79
N THR A 183 8.38 2.50 -17.07
CA THR A 183 9.61 1.87 -17.57
C THR A 183 10.63 2.95 -17.92
N ASN A 184 11.93 2.67 -17.77
CA ASN A 184 13.01 3.65 -17.93
C ASN A 184 13.10 4.28 -19.34
N SER A 185 12.26 3.90 -20.31
CA SER A 185 12.24 4.43 -21.67
C SER A 185 11.27 5.62 -21.87
N VAL A 186 10.42 5.97 -20.90
CA VAL A 186 9.50 7.12 -21.01
C VAL A 186 9.53 7.90 -19.70
N MET A 187 10.27 9.01 -19.66
CA MET A 187 10.36 9.92 -18.50
C MET A 187 9.15 10.86 -18.37
N THR A 188 7.96 10.39 -18.74
CA THR A 188 6.70 11.06 -18.41
C THR A 188 5.77 10.02 -17.84
N PRO A 189 5.33 10.16 -16.57
CA PRO A 189 4.21 9.35 -16.09
C PRO A 189 3.01 9.64 -16.99
N ASP A 190 2.52 8.61 -17.67
CA ASP A 190 1.34 8.74 -18.52
C ASP A 190 0.16 9.25 -17.69
N ALA A 191 -0.65 10.12 -18.30
CA ALA A 191 -1.91 10.56 -17.72
C ALA A 191 -2.81 9.34 -17.45
N CYS A 192 -3.79 9.50 -16.55
CA CYS A 192 -4.77 8.45 -16.30
C CYS A 192 -5.43 8.06 -17.63
N PRO A 193 -5.70 6.77 -17.87
CA PRO A 193 -6.56 6.39 -18.98
C PRO A 193 -7.91 7.10 -18.83
N VAL A 194 -8.29 7.85 -19.88
CA VAL A 194 -9.59 8.56 -19.99
C VAL A 194 -10.64 7.60 -20.51
#